data_AF-A0A519ZD09-F1
#
_entry.id   AF-A0A519ZD09-F1
#
_cell.length_a   1.000
_cell.length_b   1.000
_cell.length_c   1.000
_cell.angle_alpha   90.00
_cell.angle_beta   90.00
_cell.angle_gamma   90.00
#
_symmetry.space_group_name_H-M   'P 1'
#
loop_
_entity.id
_entity.type
_entity.pdbx_description
1 polymer ?
#
loop_
_entity_poly.entity_id
_entity_poly.type
_entity_poly.pdbx_seq_one_letter_code
_entity_poly.pdbx_strand_id
1 'polypeptide(L)'
;MSKDESILKLLERFKKKGSAKSVANNLLTVEEVSNKYFKNVSKLHIEKYVQMMRNSDAEDFTKFFKAIVSGLKLTGRIYQGVDVGGKPYSYVKFFSPKGDVECKIFPLGKLSTMITDYQAGKFVIKFTAVDLVEHLLN
;
A
#
# COMPACT_ATOMS: atom_id res chain seq x y z
N MET A 1 40.64 -14.00 -3.94
CA MET A 1 39.41 -13.81 -4.74
C MET A 1 39.49 -12.43 -5.38
N SER A 2 39.53 -12.37 -6.71
CA SER A 2 39.58 -11.10 -7.44
C SER A 2 38.26 -10.34 -7.26
N LYS A 3 38.32 -9.00 -7.21
CA LYS A 3 37.12 -8.14 -7.15
C LYS A 3 36.13 -8.43 -8.28
N ASP A 4 36.62 -8.92 -9.43
CA ASP A 4 35.82 -9.20 -10.62
C ASP A 4 34.94 -10.45 -10.47
N GLU A 5 35.41 -11.47 -9.74
CA GLU A 5 34.59 -12.67 -9.46
C GLU A 5 33.41 -12.35 -8.52
N SER A 6 33.59 -11.41 -7.59
CA SER A 6 32.52 -10.99 -6.69
C SER A 6 31.43 -10.22 -7.42
N ILE A 7 31.79 -9.37 -8.39
CA ILE A 7 30.84 -8.62 -9.21
C ILE A 7 30.07 -9.57 -10.14
N LEU A 8 30.75 -10.53 -10.76
CA LEU A 8 30.09 -11.54 -11.60
C LEU A 8 29.11 -12.42 -10.80
N LYS A 9 29.48 -12.86 -9.60
CA LYS A 9 28.56 -13.57 -8.68
C LYS A 9 27.37 -12.71 -8.25
N LEU A 10 27.57 -11.40 -8.07
CA LEU A 10 26.50 -10.47 -7.76
C LEU A 10 25.53 -10.33 -8.94
N LEU A 11 26.06 -10.17 -10.15
CA LEU A 11 25.30 -10.06 -11.40
C LEU A 11 24.55 -11.37 -11.73
N GLU A 12 25.12 -12.54 -11.46
CA GLU A 12 24.43 -13.83 -11.57
C GLU A 12 23.30 -13.96 -10.55
N ARG A 13 23.49 -13.47 -9.32
CA ARG A 13 22.41 -13.38 -8.32
C ARG A 13 21.29 -12.44 -8.78
N PHE A 14 21.62 -11.33 -9.44
CA PHE A 14 20.63 -10.43 -10.03
C PHE A 14 19.92 -11.05 -11.25
N LYS A 15 20.61 -11.81 -12.12
CA LYS A 15 19.98 -12.58 -13.20
C LYS A 15 19.06 -13.68 -12.67
N LYS A 16 19.43 -14.38 -11.59
CA LYS A 16 18.55 -15.37 -10.93
C LYS A 16 17.38 -14.73 -10.18
N LYS A 17 17.52 -13.52 -9.64
CA LYS A 17 16.39 -12.71 -9.10
C LYS A 17 15.59 -11.96 -10.17
N GLY A 18 16.12 -11.87 -11.40
CA GLY A 18 15.53 -11.24 -12.57
C GLY A 18 14.73 -12.19 -13.45
N SER A 19 14.33 -13.36 -12.94
CA SER A 19 13.15 -14.02 -13.49
C SER A 19 11.97 -13.14 -13.11
N ALA A 20 11.59 -12.25 -14.04
CA ALA A 20 10.24 -11.74 -14.16
C ALA A 20 9.30 -12.94 -14.28
N LYS A 21 9.01 -13.59 -13.14
CA LYS A 21 7.93 -14.56 -13.01
C LYS A 21 6.64 -13.77 -13.19
N SER A 22 6.13 -13.79 -14.42
CA SER A 22 4.71 -13.65 -14.75
C SER A 22 3.93 -12.63 -13.91
N VAL A 23 4.05 -11.34 -14.22
CA VAL A 23 3.10 -10.32 -13.72
C VAL A 23 1.83 -10.41 -14.57
N ALA A 24 1.05 -11.45 -14.28
CA ALA A 24 -0.25 -11.79 -14.87
C ALA A 24 -0.87 -12.76 -13.83
N ASN A 25 -2.06 -12.63 -13.24
CA ASN A 25 -3.30 -11.95 -13.64
C ASN A 25 -4.29 -11.81 -12.44
N ASN A 26 -3.84 -11.60 -11.19
CA ASN A 26 -4.80 -11.43 -10.09
C ASN A 26 -5.27 -9.97 -9.99
N LEU A 27 -6.14 -9.58 -10.91
CA LEU A 27 -6.96 -8.39 -10.74
C LEU A 27 -7.96 -8.66 -9.62
N LEU A 28 -7.84 -7.92 -8.51
CA LEU A 28 -8.83 -7.98 -7.44
C LEU A 28 -9.91 -6.92 -7.67
N THR A 29 -11.15 -7.35 -7.54
CA THR A 29 -12.33 -6.49 -7.45
C THR A 29 -12.39 -5.76 -6.11
N VAL A 30 -13.25 -4.74 -6.02
CA VAL A 30 -13.49 -4.01 -4.77
C VAL A 30 -14.01 -4.94 -3.66
N GLU A 31 -14.85 -5.90 -4.02
CA GLU A 31 -15.41 -6.88 -3.09
C GLU A 31 -14.31 -7.82 -2.54
N GLU A 32 -13.43 -8.32 -3.41
CA GLU A 32 -12.34 -9.20 -2.97
C GLU A 32 -11.33 -8.47 -2.07
N VAL A 33 -10.98 -7.22 -2.38
CA VAL A 33 -10.13 -6.40 -1.51
C VAL A 33 -10.83 -6.14 -0.17
N SER A 34 -12.11 -5.80 -0.19
CA SER A 34 -12.91 -5.56 1.02
C SER A 34 -12.95 -6.81 1.90
N ASN A 35 -13.28 -7.96 1.31
CA ASN A 35 -13.33 -9.25 2.01
C ASN A 35 -11.97 -9.71 2.54
N LYS A 36 -10.88 -9.46 1.79
CA LYS A 36 -9.56 -9.93 2.19
C LYS A 36 -8.92 -9.05 3.27
N TYR A 37 -9.05 -7.73 3.17
CA TYR A 37 -8.31 -6.80 4.02
C TYR A 37 -9.17 -6.01 5.01
N PHE A 38 -10.48 -5.95 4.81
CA PHE A 38 -11.40 -5.12 5.59
C PHE A 38 -12.58 -5.87 6.20
N LYS A 39 -12.75 -7.18 5.95
CA LYS A 39 -13.87 -8.01 6.45
C LYS A 39 -14.18 -7.87 7.94
N ASN A 40 -13.16 -7.64 8.77
CA ASN A 40 -13.33 -7.51 10.22
C ASN A 40 -13.43 -6.06 10.71
N VAL A 41 -13.46 -5.09 9.80
CA VAL A 41 -13.65 -3.67 10.14
C VAL A 41 -15.14 -3.37 10.03
N SER A 42 -15.78 -3.04 11.14
CA SER A 42 -17.21 -2.73 11.12
C SER A 42 -17.47 -1.42 10.38
N LYS A 43 -18.64 -1.32 9.75
CA LYS A 43 -19.12 -0.10 9.07
C LYS A 43 -18.98 1.15 9.95
N LEU A 44 -19.36 1.08 11.23
CA LEU A 44 -19.19 2.19 12.18
C LEU A 44 -17.73 2.65 12.33
N HIS A 45 -16.75 1.73 12.27
CA HIS A 45 -15.34 2.11 12.30
C HIS A 45 -14.90 2.77 10.99
N ILE A 46 -15.42 2.33 9.84
CA ILE A 46 -15.18 2.98 8.54
C ILE A 46 -15.76 4.40 8.56
N GLU A 47 -17.01 4.57 9.01
CA GLU A 47 -17.68 5.87 9.12
C GLU A 47 -16.88 6.84 10.00
N LYS A 48 -16.48 6.40 11.20
CA LYS A 48 -15.64 7.20 12.10
C LYS A 48 -14.29 7.54 11.47
N TYR A 49 -13.66 6.58 10.79
CA TYR A 49 -12.39 6.82 10.12
C TYR A 49 -12.50 7.89 9.04
N VAL A 50 -13.55 7.82 8.19
CA VAL A 50 -13.83 8.82 7.16
C VAL A 50 -14.15 10.19 7.76
N GLN A 51 -14.97 10.25 8.81
CA GLN A 51 -15.34 11.50 9.49
C GLN A 51 -14.15 12.19 10.18
N MET A 52 -13.21 11.41 10.70
CA MET A 52 -12.00 11.93 11.36
C MET A 52 -10.89 12.31 10.38
N MET A 53 -11.02 11.93 9.11
CA MET A 53 -10.01 12.16 8.10
C MET A 53 -9.95 13.65 7.75
N ARG A 54 -8.76 14.25 7.83
CA ARG A 54 -8.57 15.61 7.33
C ARG A 54 -8.54 15.58 5.81
N ASN A 55 -8.83 16.71 5.17
CA ASN A 55 -8.75 16.82 3.71
C ASN A 55 -7.39 16.36 3.16
N SER A 56 -6.29 16.71 3.85
CA SER A 56 -4.95 16.26 3.48
C SER A 56 -4.77 14.73 3.55
N ASP A 57 -5.40 14.09 4.53
CA ASP A 57 -5.31 12.64 4.70
C ASP A 57 -6.16 11.92 3.62
N ALA A 58 -7.30 12.50 3.23
CA ALA A 58 -8.14 12.00 2.14
C ALA A 58 -7.47 12.14 0.77
N GLU A 59 -6.80 13.27 0.54
CA GLU A 59 -5.98 13.48 -0.65
C GLU A 59 -4.83 12.45 -0.73
N ASP A 60 -4.14 12.22 0.38
CA ASP A 60 -3.05 11.24 0.44
C ASP A 60 -3.54 9.81 0.24
N PHE A 61 -4.70 9.45 0.79
CA PHE A 61 -5.35 8.18 0.54
C PHE A 61 -5.71 8.00 -0.94
N THR A 62 -6.22 9.05 -1.58
CA THR A 62 -6.51 9.05 -3.01
C THR A 62 -5.23 8.94 -3.86
N LYS A 63 -4.16 9.66 -3.52
CA LYS A 63 -2.86 9.57 -4.19
C LYS A 63 -2.28 8.16 -4.10
N PHE A 64 -2.39 7.53 -2.94
CA PHE A 64 -1.96 6.15 -2.72
C PHE A 64 -2.69 5.18 -3.66
N PHE A 65 -4.02 5.24 -3.74
CA PHE A 65 -4.78 4.38 -4.66
C PHE A 65 -4.44 4.66 -6.13
N LYS A 66 -4.28 5.94 -6.53
CA LYS A 66 -3.83 6.30 -7.89
C LYS A 66 -2.45 5.70 -8.21
N ALA A 67 -1.52 5.72 -7.25
CA ALA A 67 -0.21 5.11 -7.41
C ALA A 67 -0.30 3.58 -7.56
N ILE A 68 -1.17 2.93 -6.77
CA ILE A 68 -1.40 1.48 -6.89
C ILE A 68 -1.98 1.12 -8.26
N VAL A 69 -3.03 1.82 -8.69
CA VAL A 69 -3.73 1.60 -9.97
C VAL A 69 -2.79 1.81 -11.16
N SER A 70 -1.90 2.79 -11.07
CA SER A 70 -0.88 3.04 -12.10
C SER A 70 0.31 2.07 -12.06
N GLY A 71 0.34 1.12 -11.12
CA GLY A 71 1.41 0.14 -10.99
C GLY A 71 2.73 0.71 -10.44
N LEU A 72 2.68 1.88 -9.78
CA LEU A 72 3.86 2.50 -9.20
C LEU A 72 4.33 1.74 -7.96
N LYS A 73 5.58 1.27 -7.99
CA LYS A 73 6.21 0.65 -6.82
C LYS A 73 6.41 1.68 -5.71
N LEU A 74 5.67 1.56 -4.62
CA LEU A 74 5.83 2.41 -3.45
C LEU A 74 6.68 1.72 -2.38
N THR A 75 7.56 2.46 -1.71
CA THR A 75 8.29 2.02 -0.52
C THR A 75 7.61 2.60 0.71
N GLY A 76 7.16 1.73 1.62
CA GLY A 76 6.50 2.13 2.86
C GLY A 76 7.46 2.17 4.05
N ARG A 77 7.34 3.18 4.90
CA ARG A 77 7.97 3.19 6.23
C ARG A 77 6.91 3.48 7.29
N ILE A 78 6.91 2.67 8.35
CA ILE A 78 6.01 2.83 9.49
C ILE A 78 6.60 3.90 10.40
N TYR A 79 5.76 4.85 10.80
CA TYR A 79 6.05 5.88 11.78
C TYR A 79 5.09 5.75 12.94
N GLN A 80 5.59 6.05 14.13
CA GLN A 80 4.79 6.17 15.34
C GLN A 80 4.85 7.63 15.78
N GLY A 81 3.74 8.13 16.29
CA GLY A 81 3.62 9.47 16.81
C GLY A 81 2.67 9.51 17.99
N VAL A 82 2.59 10.68 18.62
CA VAL A 82 1.65 10.97 19.70
C VAL A 82 0.85 12.18 19.26
N ASP A 83 -0.48 12.11 19.37
CA ASP A 83 -1.33 13.25 19.03
C ASP A 83 -1.32 14.31 20.15
N VAL A 84 -2.01 15.43 19.90
CA VAL A 84 -2.10 16.55 20.88
C VAL A 84 -2.75 16.11 22.19
N GLY A 85 -3.58 15.07 22.16
CA GLY A 85 -4.23 14.48 23.34
C GLY A 85 -3.39 13.43 24.05
N GLY A 86 -2.12 13.22 23.65
CA GLY A 86 -1.24 12.23 24.26
C GLY A 86 -1.50 10.79 23.78
N LYS A 87 -2.37 10.58 22.79
CA LYS A 87 -2.69 9.24 22.30
C LYS A 87 -1.67 8.80 21.26
N PRO A 88 -1.04 7.62 21.42
CA PRO A 88 -0.15 7.09 20.40
C PRO A 88 -0.92 6.70 19.15
N TYR A 89 -0.33 6.98 17.99
CA TYR A 89 -0.85 6.55 16.70
C TYR A 89 0.28 6.08 15.80
N SER A 90 -0.06 5.28 14.79
CA SER A 90 0.89 4.86 13.76
C SER A 90 0.36 5.21 12.38
N TYR A 91 1.28 5.47 11.46
CA TYR A 91 0.96 5.73 10.06
C TYR A 91 2.08 5.21 9.18
N VAL A 92 1.78 4.96 7.90
CA VAL A 92 2.77 4.55 6.91
C VAL A 92 2.97 5.70 5.94
N LYS A 93 4.23 6.14 5.76
CA LYS A 93 4.57 7.01 4.64
C LYS A 93 5.01 6.16 3.47
N PHE A 94 4.40 6.41 2.32
CA PHE A 94 4.81 5.82 1.06
C PHE A 94 5.64 6.80 0.27
N PHE A 95 6.70 6.28 -0.35
CA PHE A 95 7.60 7.01 -1.23
C PHE A 95 7.67 6.27 -2.56
N SER A 96 7.53 6.98 -3.67
CA SER A 96 7.93 6.45 -4.97
C SER A 96 9.45 6.21 -5.01
N PRO A 97 9.96 5.39 -5.96
CA PRO A 97 11.40 5.14 -6.07
C PRO A 97 12.18 6.39 -6.48
N LYS A 98 11.49 7.37 -7.08
CA LYS A 98 12.04 8.67 -7.49
C LYS A 98 11.90 9.74 -6.40
N GLY A 99 11.23 9.44 -5.28
CA GLY A 99 11.04 10.36 -4.15
C GLY A 99 9.98 11.44 -4.35
N ASP A 100 9.28 11.45 -5.48
CA ASP A 100 8.29 12.46 -5.88
C ASP A 100 6.88 12.25 -5.29
N VAL A 101 6.51 11.01 -4.94
CA VAL A 101 5.19 10.72 -4.35
C VAL A 101 5.35 10.37 -2.89
N GLU A 102 5.09 11.34 -2.01
CA GLU A 102 4.91 11.11 -0.57
C GLU A 102 3.41 11.11 -0.24
N CYS A 103 2.91 10.03 0.36
CA CYS A 103 1.56 10.02 0.93
C CYS A 103 1.57 9.36 2.31
N LYS A 104 0.81 9.96 3.23
CA LYS A 104 0.63 9.49 4.60
C LYS A 104 -0.67 8.69 4.70
N ILE A 105 -0.56 7.43 5.10
CA ILE A 105 -1.70 6.52 5.21
C ILE A 105 -1.82 6.01 6.63
N PHE A 106 -2.97 6.27 7.26
CA PHE A 106 -3.30 5.67 8.54
C PHE A 106 -3.83 4.24 8.30
N PRO A 107 -3.22 3.22 8.92
CA PRO A 107 -3.65 1.84 8.70
C PRO A 107 -5.05 1.62 9.27
N LEU A 108 -5.95 1.12 8.41
CA LEU A 108 -7.28 0.66 8.76
C LEU A 108 -7.40 -0.83 8.40
N GLY A 109 -7.99 -1.65 9.27
CA GLY A 109 -8.06 -3.10 9.04
C GLY A 109 -6.69 -3.74 8.80
N LYS A 110 -6.59 -4.55 7.75
CA LYS A 110 -5.32 -5.18 7.30
C LYS A 110 -4.66 -4.40 6.15
N LEU A 111 -4.81 -3.08 6.11
CA LEU A 111 -4.21 -2.25 5.05
C LEU A 111 -2.69 -2.44 4.96
N SER A 112 -1.98 -2.59 6.09
CA SER A 112 -0.55 -2.92 6.10
C SER A 112 -0.22 -4.23 5.36
N THR A 113 -1.09 -5.24 5.47
CA THR A 113 -0.98 -6.49 4.70
C THR A 113 -1.28 -6.27 3.23
N MET A 114 -2.31 -5.48 2.89
CA MET A 114 -2.64 -5.12 1.51
C MET A 114 -1.44 -4.45 0.81
N ILE A 115 -0.79 -3.52 1.49
CA ILE A 115 0.42 -2.84 1.02
C ILE A 115 1.53 -3.86 0.73
N THR A 116 1.78 -4.78 1.67
CA THR A 116 2.82 -5.80 1.53
C THR A 116 2.53 -6.74 0.35
N ASP A 117 1.28 -7.17 0.21
CA ASP A 117 0.83 -8.03 -0.88
C ASP A 117 0.94 -7.31 -2.24
N TYR A 118 0.60 -6.02 -2.30
CA TYR A 118 0.78 -5.18 -3.48
C TYR A 118 2.26 -5.04 -3.87
N GLN A 119 3.12 -4.71 -2.92
CA GLN A 119 4.58 -4.56 -3.15
C GLN A 119 5.23 -5.86 -3.61
N ALA A 120 4.72 -7.00 -3.15
CA ALA A 120 5.13 -8.33 -3.60
C ALA A 120 4.58 -8.69 -5.00
N GLY A 121 3.79 -7.81 -5.63
CA GLY A 121 3.19 -8.04 -6.95
C GLY A 121 2.11 -9.11 -6.96
N LYS A 122 1.46 -9.39 -5.82
CA LYS A 122 0.46 -10.47 -5.71
C LYS A 122 -0.87 -10.13 -6.37
N PHE A 123 -1.16 -8.85 -6.61
CA PHE A 123 -2.39 -8.41 -7.23
C PHE A 123 -2.23 -7.05 -7.92
N VAL A 124 -3.22 -6.72 -8.76
CA VAL A 124 -3.47 -5.38 -9.29
C VAL A 124 -4.91 -4.98 -8.98
N ILE A 125 -5.21 -3.69 -8.93
CA ILE A 125 -6.58 -3.16 -8.79
C ILE A 125 -6.85 -2.13 -9.89
N LYS A 126 -8.13 -1.92 -10.20
CA LYS A 126 -8.62 -0.91 -11.16
C LYS A 126 -9.65 0.06 -10.58
N PHE A 127 -9.99 -0.09 -9.31
CA PHE A 127 -10.96 0.74 -8.61
C PHE A 127 -10.27 1.86 -7.82
N THR A 128 -11.02 2.92 -7.51
CA THR A 128 -10.54 4.10 -6.80
C THR A 128 -10.67 3.95 -5.27
N ALA A 129 -10.05 4.86 -4.53
CA ALA A 129 -10.27 4.94 -3.08
C ALA A 129 -11.75 5.17 -2.73
N VAL A 130 -12.48 5.91 -3.56
CA VAL A 130 -13.91 6.20 -3.38
C VAL A 130 -14.73 4.93 -3.54
N ASP A 131 -14.49 4.16 -4.61
CA ASP A 131 -15.19 2.90 -4.88
C ASP A 131 -15.09 1.94 -3.68
N LEU A 132 -13.90 1.86 -3.06
CA LEU A 132 -13.68 1.04 -1.87
C LEU A 132 -14.46 1.55 -0.66
N VAL A 133 -14.43 2.86 -0.39
CA VAL A 133 -15.14 3.44 0.75
C VAL A 133 -16.65 3.29 0.59
N GLU A 134 -17.19 3.55 -0.59
CA GLU A 134 -18.61 3.35 -0.89
C GLU A 134 -19.01 1.89 -0.70
N HIS A 135 -18.21 0.94 -1.19
CA HIS A 135 -18.48 -0.48 -1.00
C HIS A 135 -18.45 -0.90 0.48
N LEU A 136 -17.52 -0.36 1.28
CA LEU A 136 -17.43 -0.66 2.72
C LEU A 136 -18.55 -0.02 3.56
N LEU A 137 -19.23 1.00 3.03
CA LEU A 137 -20.32 1.71 3.68
C LEU A 137 -21.71 1.21 3.25
N ASN A 138 -21.82 0.41 2.20
CA ASN A 138 -23.08 -0.21 1.77
C ASN A 138 -23.34 -1.51 2.53
#